data_AF-D8TL64-F1
#
_entry.id   AF-D8TL64-F1
#
_cell.length_a   1.000
_cell.length_b   1.000
_cell.length_c   1.000
_cell.angle_alpha   90.00
_cell.angle_beta   90.00
_cell.angle_gamma   90.00
#
_symmetry.space_group_name_H-M   'P 1'
#
loop_
_entity.id
_entity.type
_entity.pdbx_description
1 polymer ?
#
loop_
_entity_poly.entity_id
_entity_poly.type
_entity_poly.pdbx_seq_one_letter_code
_entity_poly.pdbx_strand_id
1 'polypeptide(L)'
;GIAADELVSYLAARPHPSIASRTPVVPEVVSDQIRLWEASMNRLRADSVVLYENLASRELFERALAFSRSSGTLLWEDSGQMRFVALDAG
;
A
#
# COMPACT_ATOMS: atom_id res chain seq x y z
N GLY A 1 -3.68 -14.67 -5.27
CA GLY A 1 -5.06 -14.35 -4.87
C GLY A 1 -5.87 -14.13 -6.12
N ILE A 2 -7.20 -14.19 -6.04
CA ILE A 2 -8.10 -13.78 -7.13
C ILE A 2 -8.35 -12.28 -6.97
N ALA A 3 -8.24 -11.51 -8.05
CA ALA A 3 -8.48 -10.07 -8.02
C ALA A 3 -9.98 -9.73 -7.89
N ALA A 4 -10.32 -8.57 -7.33
CA ALA A 4 -11.71 -8.14 -7.18
C ALA A 4 -12.47 -8.14 -8.52
N ASP A 5 -11.85 -7.64 -9.59
CA ASP A 5 -12.49 -7.58 -10.91
C ASP A 5 -12.67 -8.96 -11.55
N GLU A 6 -11.81 -9.93 -11.23
CA GLU A 6 -11.99 -11.32 -11.64
C GLU A 6 -13.22 -11.94 -10.96
N LEU A 7 -13.42 -11.66 -9.66
CA LEU A 7 -14.62 -12.09 -8.92
C LEU A 7 -15.89 -11.43 -9.45
N VAL A 8 -15.88 -10.11 -9.71
CA VAL A 8 -17.04 -9.40 -10.26
C VAL A 8 -17.41 -9.94 -11.65
N SER A 9 -16.42 -10.18 -12.51
CA SER A 9 -16.63 -10.75 -13.84
C SER A 9 -17.19 -12.18 -13.76
N TYR A 10 -16.69 -12.99 -12.83
CA TYR A 10 -17.20 -14.34 -12.57
C TYR A 10 -18.68 -14.34 -12.16
N LEU A 11 -19.08 -13.43 -11.27
CA LEU A 11 -20.48 -13.29 -10.85
C LEU A 11 -21.37 -12.80 -12.00
N ALA A 12 -20.90 -11.85 -12.79
CA ALA A 12 -21.63 -11.33 -13.95
C ALA A 12 -21.84 -12.39 -15.05
N ALA A 13 -20.89 -13.32 -15.22
CA ALA A 13 -20.96 -14.40 -16.20
C ALA A 13 -21.93 -15.54 -15.81
N ARG A 14 -22.33 -15.62 -14.53
CA ARG A 14 -23.17 -16.70 -13.98
C ARG A 14 -24.34 -16.15 -13.16
N PRO A 15 -25.21 -15.32 -13.76
CA PRO A 15 -26.38 -14.80 -13.06
C PRO A 15 -27.36 -15.92 -12.72
N HIS A 16 -28.01 -15.78 -11.57
CA HIS A 16 -29.23 -16.53 -11.34
C HIS A 16 -30.32 -16.07 -12.34
N PRO A 17 -31.16 -16.96 -12.90
CA PRO A 17 -32.15 -16.60 -13.91
C PRO A 17 -33.06 -15.43 -13.53
N SER A 18 -33.38 -15.28 -12.24
CA SER A 18 -34.21 -14.18 -11.73
C SER A 18 -33.57 -12.79 -11.83
N ILE A 19 -32.25 -12.71 -11.97
CA ILE A 19 -31.49 -11.45 -12.05
C ILE A 19 -30.74 -11.30 -13.38
N ALA A 20 -30.80 -12.29 -14.26
CA ALA A 20 -30.06 -12.31 -15.53
C ALA A 20 -30.47 -11.17 -16.49
N SER A 21 -31.70 -10.65 -16.37
CA SER A 21 -32.19 -9.51 -17.15
C SER A 21 -31.79 -8.15 -16.57
N ARG A 22 -31.20 -8.09 -15.36
CA ARG A 22 -30.76 -6.84 -14.75
C ARG A 22 -29.50 -6.32 -15.42
N THR A 23 -29.42 -5.00 -15.58
CA THR A 23 -28.22 -4.31 -16.06
C THR A 23 -27.85 -3.21 -15.06
N PRO A 24 -26.69 -3.30 -14.40
CA PRO A 24 -25.75 -4.42 -14.41
C PRO A 24 -26.28 -5.66 -13.67
N VAL A 25 -25.82 -6.85 -14.08
CA VAL A 25 -26.16 -8.13 -13.43
C VAL A 25 -25.71 -8.15 -11.97
N VAL A 26 -24.48 -7.68 -11.73
CA VAL A 26 -23.92 -7.46 -10.40
C VAL A 26 -24.24 -6.02 -10.00
N PRO A 27 -25.01 -5.78 -8.93
CA PRO A 27 -25.30 -4.43 -8.48
C PRO A 27 -24.02 -3.66 -8.13
N GLU A 28 -23.98 -2.36 -8.45
CA GLU A 28 -22.80 -1.51 -8.24
C GLU A 28 -22.27 -1.59 -6.80
N VAL A 29 -23.17 -1.47 -5.82
CA VAL A 29 -22.83 -1.58 -4.38
C VAL A 29 -22.08 -2.87 -4.08
N VAL A 30 -22.49 -4.00 -4.66
CA VAL A 30 -21.82 -5.29 -4.43
C VAL A 30 -20.43 -5.28 -5.06
N SER A 31 -20.30 -4.80 -6.30
CA SER A 31 -19.00 -4.69 -6.95
C SER A 31 -18.04 -3.78 -6.18
N ASP A 32 -18.55 -2.68 -5.62
CA ASP A 32 -17.76 -1.75 -4.84
C ASP A 32 -17.33 -2.34 -3.50
N GLN A 33 -18.21 -3.06 -2.81
CA GLN A 33 -17.83 -3.75 -1.57
C GLN A 33 -16.71 -4.78 -1.80
N ILE A 34 -16.75 -5.53 -2.90
CA ILE A 34 -15.70 -6.49 -3.25
C ILE A 34 -14.35 -5.77 -3.47
N ARG A 35 -14.35 -4.66 -4.21
CA ARG A 35 -13.13 -3.86 -4.44
C ARG A 35 -12.60 -3.21 -3.15
N LEU A 36 -13.49 -2.70 -2.31
CA LEU A 36 -13.13 -2.15 -1.00
C LEU A 36 -12.53 -3.21 -0.08
N TRP A 37 -13.02 -4.45 -0.12
CA TRP A 37 -12.43 -5.56 0.61
C TRP A 37 -11.02 -5.89 0.13
N GLU A 38 -10.80 -5.98 -1.19
CA GLU A 38 -9.45 -6.18 -1.73
C GLU A 38 -8.51 -5.04 -1.35
N ALA A 39 -8.94 -3.79 -1.49
CA ALA A 39 -8.15 -2.63 -1.08
C ALA A 39 -7.84 -2.62 0.42
N SER A 40 -8.79 -3.08 1.26
CA SER A 40 -8.58 -3.22 2.70
C SER A 40 -7.55 -4.30 3.03
N MET A 41 -7.58 -5.44 2.32
CA MET A 41 -6.57 -6.49 2.46
C MET A 41 -5.18 -6.01 2.02
N ASN A 42 -5.12 -5.24 0.92
CA ASN A 42 -3.88 -4.70 0.36
C ASN A 42 -3.48 -3.34 0.96
N ARG A 43 -4.09 -2.93 2.07
CA ARG A 43 -3.85 -1.61 2.68
C ARG A 43 -2.44 -1.48 3.25
N LEU A 44 -1.90 -2.58 3.78
CA LEU A 44 -0.58 -2.60 4.39
C LEU A 44 0.47 -2.95 3.34
N ARG A 45 1.52 -2.13 3.27
CA ARG A 45 2.74 -2.42 2.53
C ARG A 45 3.85 -2.68 3.52
N ALA A 46 4.56 -3.77 3.33
CA ALA A 46 5.73 -4.11 4.12
C ALA A 46 6.94 -3.95 3.21
N ASP A 47 7.79 -2.97 3.52
CA ASP A 47 9.04 -2.73 2.82
C ASP A 47 10.20 -3.19 3.72
N SER A 48 11.27 -3.73 3.12
CA SER A 48 12.52 -3.98 3.84
C SER A 48 13.26 -2.67 4.02
N VAL A 49 13.53 -2.31 5.29
CA VAL A 49 14.03 -0.98 5.64
C VAL A 49 15.09 -1.07 6.73
N VAL A 50 15.93 -0.04 6.79
CA VAL A 50 16.92 0.15 7.86
C VAL A 50 16.52 1.37 8.70
N LEU A 51 16.47 1.19 10.02
CA LEU A 51 16.32 2.27 10.99
C LEU A 51 17.70 2.77 11.41
N TYR A 52 17.94 4.07 11.21
CA TYR A 52 19.12 4.75 11.73
C TYR A 52 18.73 5.51 13.00
N GLU A 53 19.36 5.18 14.12
CA GLU A 53 19.20 5.84 15.42
C GLU A 53 20.52 5.88 16.20
N ASN A 54 20.59 6.65 17.27
CA ASN A 54 21.78 6.79 18.15
C ASN A 54 23.06 7.18 17.39
N LEU A 55 22.93 8.07 16.41
CA LEU A 55 24.06 8.59 15.65
C LEU A 55 24.97 9.43 16.55
N ALA A 56 26.27 9.35 16.31
CA ALA A 56 27.30 9.94 17.18
C ALA A 56 27.20 11.47 17.30
N SER A 57 26.59 12.17 16.34
CA SER A 57 26.40 13.61 16.39
C SER A 57 25.23 14.08 15.54
N ARG A 58 24.77 15.32 15.80
CA ARG A 58 23.71 15.98 15.04
C ARG A 58 24.10 16.19 13.58
N GLU A 59 25.34 16.61 13.34
CA GLU A 59 25.88 16.89 12.02
C GLU A 59 26.00 15.62 11.17
N LEU A 60 26.27 14.47 11.80
CA LEU A 60 26.28 13.18 11.11
C LEU A 60 24.86 12.80 10.69
N PHE A 61 23.89 12.96 11.59
CA PHE A 61 22.47 12.74 11.31
C PHE A 61 21.98 13.60 10.15
N GLU A 62 22.23 14.90 10.17
CA GLU A 62 21.78 15.81 9.10
C GLU A 62 22.40 15.47 7.75
N ARG A 63 23.68 15.06 7.72
CA ARG A 63 24.34 14.62 6.48
C ARG A 63 23.76 13.32 5.93
N ALA A 64 23.56 12.31 6.78
CA ALA A 64 22.99 11.03 6.37
C ALA A 64 21.53 11.17 5.91
N LEU A 65 20.77 12.04 6.59
CA LEU A 65 19.40 12.37 6.22
C LEU A 65 19.34 13.10 4.88
N ALA A 66 20.20 14.11 4.68
CA ALA A 66 20.28 14.84 3.42
C ALA A 66 20.63 13.93 2.24
N PHE A 67 21.57 12.99 2.44
CA PHE A 67 21.90 11.97 1.45
C PHE A 67 20.69 11.08 1.13
N SER A 68 20.02 10.55 2.16
CA SER A 68 18.85 9.67 1.98
C SER A 68 17.69 10.37 1.26
N ARG A 69 17.51 11.68 1.49
CA ARG A 69 16.54 12.50 0.76
C ARG A 69 16.92 12.69 -0.70
N SER A 70 18.19 12.99 -0.99
CA SER A 70 18.63 13.24 -2.37
C SER A 70 18.71 11.97 -3.22
N SER A 71 18.95 10.81 -2.59
CA SER A 71 18.87 9.49 -3.23
C SER A 71 17.45 8.96 -3.38
N GLY A 72 16.45 9.60 -2.77
CA GLY A 72 15.06 9.14 -2.79
C GLY A 72 14.81 7.87 -1.97
N THR A 73 15.71 7.52 -1.05
CA THR A 73 15.59 6.31 -0.22
C THR A 73 14.96 6.59 1.14
N LEU A 74 14.80 7.87 1.54
CA LEU A 74 14.14 8.24 2.80
C LEU A 74 12.66 7.87 2.78
N LEU A 75 12.22 7.14 3.81
CA LEU A 75 10.81 6.78 4.01
C LEU A 75 10.15 7.56 5.15
N TRP A 76 10.90 7.84 6.22
CA TRP A 76 10.39 8.52 7.40
C TRP A 76 11.53 9.16 8.20
N GLU A 77 11.22 10.22 8.95
CA GLU A 77 12.18 10.91 9.81
C GLU A 77 11.54 11.45 11.10
N ASP A 78 12.35 11.52 12.15
CA ASP A 78 12.11 12.29 13.38
C ASP A 78 13.39 13.06 13.73
N SER A 79 13.37 14.35 13.39
CA SER A 79 14.46 15.27 13.67
C SER A 79 14.59 15.62 15.16
N GLY A 80 13.55 15.42 15.99
CA GLY A 80 13.64 15.64 17.44
C GLY A 80 14.44 14.54 18.13
N GLN A 81 14.25 13.29 17.71
CA GLN A 81 14.94 12.12 18.24
C GLN A 81 16.20 11.72 17.46
N MET A 82 16.54 12.42 16.38
CA MET A 82 17.66 12.10 15.47
C MET A 82 17.56 10.67 14.91
N ARG A 83 16.38 10.30 14.40
CA ARG A 83 16.13 8.99 13.80
C ARG A 83 15.51 9.13 12.41
N PHE A 84 15.82 8.20 11.53
CA PHE A 84 15.17 8.12 10.22
C PHE A 84 15.18 6.69 9.71
N VAL A 85 14.24 6.40 8.80
CA VAL A 85 14.11 5.10 8.14
C VAL A 85 14.39 5.30 6.66
N ALA A 86 15.28 4.49 6.10
CA ALA A 86 15.56 4.47 4.68
C ALA A 86 15.37 3.06 4.09
N LEU A 87 15.10 2.99 2.79
CA LEU A 87 15.06 1.73 2.05
C LEU A 87 16.39 1.01 2.16
N ASP A 88 16.32 -0.30 2.33
CA ASP A 88 17.49 -1.18 2.27
C ASP A 88 17.95 -1.30 0.81
N ALA A 89 18.81 -0.36 0.39
CA ALA A 89 19.57 -0.47 -0.85
C ALA A 89 20.82 -1.30 -0.50
N GLY A 90 20.69 -2.63 -0.55
CA GLY A 90 21.73 -3.58 -0.16
C GLY A 90 23.13 -3.30 -0.69
#